data_AF-A0A9E0AAL0-F1
#
_entry.id   AF-A0A9E0AAL0-F1
#
_cell.length_a   1.000
_cell.length_b   1.000
_cell.length_c   1.000
_cell.angle_alpha   90.00
_cell.angle_beta   90.00
_cell.angle_gamma   90.00
#
_symmetry.space_group_name_H-M   'P 1'
#
loop_
_entity.id
_entity.type
_entity.pdbx_description
1 polymer ?
#
loop_
_entity_poly.entity_id
_entity_poly.type
_entity_poly.pdbx_seq_one_letter_code
_entity_poly.pdbx_strand_id
1 'polypeptide(L)'
;VARNRNIADKLMVVGNSDNCHLSRKVVEKTNTEYIDIVESTPRNTAAAIAFAAFASDPEDILIITPSDHIIDGKETYETAIKEAVEKAKQGYIVTFGIVPTKPETGYGYIERKGDDVISFREKPNQVSARDYIAKGNFLWNSGMFCFKAGVLLDELKAFVPEVYAKSKLVWDANTNGNLDLNLSLDIPSISIDYAVMERSKKIKVVSASFSWSDLGSFESVYDYLVSIGHPVDENGNMVIGTDTYTAFIGVKDTIFVYTPTANLILKKECSQDVKSLYSKLEIKNSPLLD
;
A
#
# COMPACT_ATOMS: atom_id res chain seq x y z
N VAL A 1 -4.52 -7.78 10.53
CA VAL A 1 -4.54 -8.37 11.88
C VAL A 1 -4.26 -9.87 11.88
N ALA A 2 -5.18 -10.74 11.45
CA ALA A 2 -5.03 -12.20 11.60
C ALA A 2 -3.76 -12.78 10.95
N ARG A 3 -3.38 -12.28 9.76
CA ARG A 3 -2.19 -12.73 9.01
C ARG A 3 -0.88 -12.61 9.80
N ASN A 4 -0.72 -11.53 10.56
CA ASN A 4 0.53 -11.22 11.27
C ASN A 4 0.50 -11.66 12.75
N ARG A 5 -0.60 -12.23 13.25
CA ARG A 5 -0.78 -12.55 14.67
C ARG A 5 0.29 -13.49 15.24
N ASN A 6 0.84 -14.37 14.41
CA ASN A 6 1.87 -15.33 14.82
C ASN A 6 3.30 -14.84 14.51
N ILE A 7 3.45 -13.63 13.97
CA ILE A 7 4.72 -13.10 13.46
C ILE A 7 5.12 -11.79 14.18
N ALA A 8 4.14 -11.07 14.73
CA ALA A 8 4.36 -9.79 15.41
C ALA A 8 3.84 -9.86 16.86
N ASP A 9 4.61 -9.26 17.78
CA ASP A 9 4.26 -9.21 19.21
C ASP A 9 3.18 -8.15 19.51
N LYS A 10 3.16 -7.06 18.72
CA LYS A 10 2.25 -5.93 18.87
C LYS A 10 1.64 -5.55 17.53
N LEU A 11 0.42 -5.01 17.58
CA LEU A 11 -0.25 -4.41 16.44
C LEU A 11 -0.27 -2.88 16.61
N MET A 12 0.01 -2.16 15.53
CA MET A 12 -0.24 -0.73 15.44
C MET A 12 -1.11 -0.45 14.23
N VAL A 13 -2.05 0.48 14.37
CA VAL A 13 -2.86 1.00 13.28
C VAL A 13 -2.60 2.50 13.20
N VAL A 14 -2.09 2.94 12.05
CA VAL A 14 -1.96 4.36 11.71
C VAL A 14 -3.04 4.66 10.69
N GLY A 15 -3.94 5.57 11.00
CA GLY A 15 -5.06 5.89 10.12
C GLY A 15 -5.58 7.31 10.34
N ASN A 16 -6.28 7.82 9.34
CA ASN A 16 -6.83 9.17 9.39
C ASN A 16 -8.09 9.26 10.28
N SER A 17 -8.29 10.42 10.92
CA SER A 17 -9.46 10.74 11.75
C SER A 17 -10.80 10.45 11.07
N ASP A 18 -10.88 10.64 9.76
CA ASP A 18 -12.11 10.47 8.99
C ASP A 18 -12.48 8.98 8.87
N ASN A 19 -11.48 8.08 8.93
CA ASN A 19 -11.65 6.65 8.69
C ASN A 19 -11.32 5.75 9.90
N CYS A 20 -10.79 6.30 11.00
CA CYS A 20 -10.34 5.51 12.16
C CYS A 20 -11.47 4.71 12.83
N HIS A 21 -12.71 5.18 12.70
CA HIS A 21 -13.89 4.45 13.17
C HIS A 21 -14.09 3.11 12.43
N LEU A 22 -13.72 3.03 11.15
CA LEU A 22 -13.78 1.79 10.35
C LEU A 22 -12.73 0.79 10.83
N SER A 23 -11.48 1.23 11.04
CA SER A 23 -10.41 0.36 11.51
C SER A 23 -10.68 -0.15 12.92
N ARG A 24 -11.12 0.72 13.85
CA ARG A 24 -11.52 0.36 15.23
C ARG A 24 -12.57 -0.75 15.23
N LYS A 25 -13.66 -0.59 14.46
CA LYS A 25 -14.73 -1.58 14.35
C LYS A 25 -14.25 -2.93 13.83
N VAL A 26 -13.23 -2.97 12.97
CA VAL A 26 -12.63 -4.21 12.48
C VAL A 26 -11.73 -4.83 13.55
N VAL A 27 -10.88 -4.04 14.21
CA VAL A 27 -9.94 -4.55 15.22
C VAL A 27 -10.64 -5.02 16.49
N GLU A 28 -11.69 -4.33 16.94
CA GLU A 28 -12.53 -4.74 18.09
C GLU A 28 -13.04 -6.17 17.94
N LYS A 29 -13.46 -6.58 16.74
CA LYS A 29 -13.92 -7.95 16.46
C LYS A 29 -12.82 -9.01 16.64
N THR A 30 -11.56 -8.61 16.66
CA THR A 30 -10.42 -9.52 16.76
C THR A 30 -9.92 -9.73 18.18
N ASN A 31 -10.45 -8.98 19.17
CA ASN A 31 -9.99 -8.95 20.56
C ASN A 31 -8.46 -8.84 20.68
N THR A 32 -7.83 -8.07 19.79
CA THR A 32 -6.38 -7.90 19.75
C THR A 32 -6.04 -6.51 20.28
N GLU A 33 -5.20 -6.43 21.31
CA GLU A 33 -4.67 -5.16 21.79
C GLU A 33 -3.80 -4.52 20.70
N TYR A 34 -3.90 -3.20 20.55
CA TYR A 34 -3.17 -2.46 19.53
C TYR A 34 -2.94 -1.02 19.95
N ILE A 35 -1.93 -0.41 19.33
CA ILE A 35 -1.67 1.02 19.41
C ILE A 35 -2.42 1.70 18.27
N ASP A 36 -3.29 2.65 18.61
CA ASP A 36 -4.07 3.43 17.65
C ASP A 36 -3.42 4.81 17.49
N ILE A 37 -2.93 5.11 16.28
CA ILE A 37 -2.36 6.41 15.92
C ILE A 37 -3.30 7.06 14.91
N VAL A 38 -3.89 8.19 15.30
CA VAL A 38 -4.91 8.89 14.53
C VAL A 38 -4.32 10.16 13.91
N GLU A 39 -4.08 10.11 12.60
CA GLU A 39 -3.66 11.25 11.81
C GLU A 39 -4.84 12.20 11.59
N SER A 40 -4.73 13.47 11.99
CA SER A 40 -5.80 14.45 11.78
C SER A 40 -5.79 15.08 10.37
N THR A 41 -4.74 14.83 9.57
CA THR A 41 -4.69 15.18 8.14
C THR A 41 -3.74 14.22 7.42
N PRO A 42 -4.04 13.77 6.19
CA PRO A 42 -3.15 12.89 5.45
C PRO A 42 -1.86 13.62 5.05
N ARG A 43 -0.71 13.01 5.35
CA ARG A 43 0.64 13.52 4.99
C ARG A 43 1.46 12.50 4.20
N ASN A 44 0.77 11.52 3.59
CA ASN A 44 1.37 10.42 2.82
C ASN A 44 2.22 9.49 3.72
N THR A 45 2.82 8.44 3.14
CA THR A 45 3.32 7.29 3.90
C THR A 45 4.57 7.56 4.73
N ALA A 46 5.40 8.56 4.38
CA ALA A 46 6.60 8.85 5.16
C ALA A 46 6.28 9.30 6.60
N ALA A 47 5.30 10.19 6.76
CA ALA A 47 4.87 10.67 8.07
C ALA A 47 4.20 9.57 8.90
N ALA A 48 3.27 8.83 8.29
CA ALA A 48 2.57 7.71 8.95
C ALA A 48 3.55 6.66 9.50
N ILE A 49 4.54 6.28 8.69
CA ILE A 49 5.57 5.34 9.10
C ILE A 49 6.50 5.93 10.16
N ALA A 50 6.81 7.23 10.09
CA ALA A 50 7.60 7.90 11.13
C ALA A 50 6.88 7.89 12.48
N PHE A 51 5.56 8.11 12.53
CA PHE A 51 4.78 8.02 13.77
C PHE A 51 4.82 6.62 14.38
N ALA A 52 4.66 5.57 13.57
CA ALA A 52 4.82 4.20 14.03
C ALA A 52 6.23 3.95 14.59
N ALA A 53 7.26 4.50 13.94
CA ALA A 53 8.64 4.38 14.42
C ALA A 53 8.89 5.16 15.72
N PHE A 54 8.30 6.35 15.89
CA PHE A 54 8.41 7.09 17.15
C PHE A 54 7.62 6.47 18.31
N ALA A 55 6.59 5.66 18.01
CA ALA A 55 5.83 4.88 18.97
C ALA A 55 6.53 3.59 19.43
N SER A 56 7.70 3.29 18.86
CA SER A 56 8.44 2.03 19.06
C SER A 56 9.81 2.29 19.67
N ASP A 57 10.41 1.27 20.29
CA ASP A 57 11.80 1.37 20.70
C ASP A 57 12.72 1.37 19.46
N PRO A 58 13.86 2.09 19.46
CA PRO A 58 14.73 2.17 18.27
C PRO A 58 15.22 0.82 17.73
N GLU A 59 15.31 -0.19 18.58
CA GLU A 59 15.71 -1.55 18.21
C GLU A 59 14.55 -2.45 17.77
N ASP A 60 13.30 -2.01 17.94
CA ASP A 60 12.12 -2.77 17.50
C ASP A 60 12.11 -2.90 15.98
N ILE A 61 11.73 -4.09 15.51
CA ILE A 61 11.55 -4.36 14.08
C ILE A 61 10.09 -4.11 13.72
N LEU A 62 9.89 -3.17 12.81
CA LEU A 62 8.57 -2.83 12.28
C LEU A 62 8.33 -3.56 10.98
N ILE A 63 7.15 -4.15 10.86
CA ILE A 63 6.64 -4.76 9.62
C ILE A 63 5.49 -3.87 9.14
N ILE A 64 5.76 -3.07 8.12
CA ILE A 64 4.80 -2.13 7.54
C ILE A 64 4.01 -2.85 6.46
N THR A 65 2.69 -2.91 6.65
CA THR A 65 1.76 -3.52 5.69
C THR A 65 0.60 -2.58 5.39
N PRO A 66 0.40 -2.16 4.14
CA PRO A 66 -0.83 -1.49 3.72
C PRO A 66 -2.07 -2.34 4.04
N SER A 67 -3.17 -1.69 4.42
CA SER A 67 -4.38 -2.35 4.93
C SER A 67 -5.31 -2.86 3.83
N ASP A 68 -5.09 -2.42 2.59
CA ASP A 68 -5.89 -2.63 1.38
C ASP A 68 -5.34 -3.71 0.45
N HIS A 69 -4.24 -4.37 0.81
CA HIS A 69 -3.66 -5.45 0.00
C HIS A 69 -4.32 -6.81 0.25
N ILE A 70 -4.59 -7.53 -0.85
CA ILE A 70 -4.90 -8.96 -0.83
C ILE A 70 -3.60 -9.74 -0.90
N ILE A 71 -3.45 -10.70 0.02
CA ILE A 71 -2.29 -11.59 0.07
C ILE A 71 -2.76 -12.99 0.40
N ASP A 72 -2.41 -13.94 -0.48
CA ASP A 72 -2.63 -15.38 -0.29
C ASP A 72 -1.32 -16.16 -0.27
N GLY A 73 -1.35 -17.37 0.29
CA GLY A 73 -0.14 -18.17 0.52
C GLY A 73 0.49 -17.85 1.87
N LYS A 74 -0.20 -18.25 2.95
CA LYS A 74 0.20 -17.98 4.33
C LYS A 74 1.64 -18.41 4.63
N GLU A 75 2.03 -19.62 4.24
CA GLU A 75 3.36 -20.17 4.52
C GLU A 75 4.48 -19.41 3.76
N THR A 76 4.24 -19.08 2.49
CA THR A 76 5.17 -18.29 1.69
C THR A 76 5.31 -16.86 2.21
N TYR A 77 4.21 -16.28 2.70
CA TYR A 77 4.22 -14.98 3.36
C TYR A 77 5.02 -15.01 4.66
N GLU A 78 4.73 -15.97 5.56
CA GLU A 78 5.47 -16.11 6.82
C GLU A 78 6.97 -16.32 6.60
N THR A 79 7.35 -17.10 5.58
CA THR A 79 8.74 -17.32 5.20
C THR A 79 9.41 -16.02 4.75
N ALA A 80 8.74 -15.25 3.87
CA ALA A 80 9.24 -13.97 3.40
C ALA A 80 9.41 -12.96 4.54
N ILE A 81 8.43 -12.87 5.47
CA ILE A 81 8.54 -11.98 6.63
C ILE A 81 9.71 -12.37 7.52
N LYS A 82 9.90 -13.67 7.82
CA LYS A 82 11.03 -14.15 8.64
C LYS A 82 12.38 -13.78 8.02
N GLU A 83 12.51 -13.96 6.70
CA GLU A 83 13.72 -13.55 5.99
C GLU A 83 13.97 -12.03 6.08
N ALA A 84 12.91 -11.24 5.92
CA ALA A 84 13.00 -9.78 6.04
C ALA A 84 13.40 -9.34 7.45
N VAL A 85 12.86 -9.99 8.49
CA VAL A 85 13.23 -9.75 9.89
C VAL A 85 14.73 -10.03 10.12
N GLU A 86 15.27 -11.14 9.62
CA GLU A 86 16.71 -11.44 9.76
C GLU A 86 17.62 -10.43 9.06
N LYS A 87 17.18 -9.88 7.92
CA LYS A 87 17.88 -8.79 7.23
C LYS A 87 17.74 -7.46 7.99
N ALA A 88 16.56 -7.15 8.52
CA ALA A 88 16.33 -5.95 9.33
C ALA A 88 17.17 -5.93 10.62
N LYS A 89 17.37 -7.09 11.26
CA LYS A 89 18.27 -7.24 12.42
C LYS A 89 19.71 -6.79 12.12
N GLN A 90 20.16 -6.93 10.87
CA GLN A 90 21.48 -6.51 10.39
C GLN A 90 21.55 -5.01 10.03
N GLY A 91 20.46 -4.26 10.22
CA GLY A 91 20.41 -2.82 9.96
C GLY A 91 20.00 -2.43 8.54
N TYR A 92 19.44 -3.37 7.77
CA TYR A 92 18.89 -3.08 6.44
C TYR A 92 17.43 -2.61 6.50
N ILE A 93 17.03 -1.85 5.49
CA ILE A 93 15.64 -1.55 5.17
C ILE A 93 15.19 -2.56 4.12
N VAL A 94 14.22 -3.40 4.44
CA VAL A 94 13.80 -4.49 3.55
C VAL A 94 12.48 -4.13 2.88
N THR A 95 12.41 -4.29 1.57
CA THR A 95 11.17 -4.28 0.79
C THR A 95 10.84 -5.68 0.29
N PHE A 96 9.59 -5.92 -0.10
CA PHE A 96 9.13 -7.19 -0.65
C PHE A 96 8.81 -7.01 -2.13
N GLY A 97 9.54 -7.74 -2.97
CA GLY A 97 9.39 -7.69 -4.42
C GLY A 97 8.55 -8.84 -4.95
N ILE A 98 7.51 -8.53 -5.73
CA ILE A 98 6.65 -9.52 -6.39
C ILE A 98 7.13 -9.75 -7.83
N VAL A 99 7.11 -10.99 -8.31
CA VAL A 99 7.50 -11.30 -9.68
C VAL A 99 6.46 -10.70 -10.66
N PRO A 100 6.86 -9.79 -11.57
CA PRO A 100 5.95 -9.19 -12.52
C PRO A 100 5.40 -10.22 -13.50
N THR A 101 4.09 -10.24 -13.69
CA THR A 101 3.42 -11.13 -14.66
C THR A 101 2.93 -10.39 -15.90
N LYS A 102 2.80 -9.05 -15.82
CA LYS A 102 2.37 -8.17 -16.90
C LYS A 102 3.06 -6.81 -16.78
N PRO A 103 3.22 -6.02 -17.86
CA PRO A 103 3.82 -4.69 -17.79
C PRO A 103 2.86 -3.67 -17.17
N GLU A 104 2.72 -3.73 -15.85
CA GLU A 104 1.89 -2.83 -15.06
C GLU A 104 2.56 -1.46 -14.92
N THR A 105 1.81 -0.39 -15.15
CA THR A 105 2.31 0.99 -15.04
C THR A 105 1.91 1.66 -13.73
N GLY A 106 0.95 1.07 -13.00
CA GLY A 106 0.51 1.53 -11.68
C GLY A 106 1.46 1.17 -10.54
N TYR A 107 2.42 0.28 -10.75
CA TYR A 107 3.32 -0.22 -9.71
C TYR A 107 4.71 0.40 -9.76
N GLY A 108 5.37 0.48 -8.61
CA GLY A 108 6.81 0.68 -8.53
C GLY A 108 7.57 -0.58 -8.93
N TYR A 109 8.76 -0.41 -9.51
CA TYR A 109 9.66 -1.49 -9.89
C TYR A 109 10.98 -1.39 -9.12
N ILE A 110 11.48 -2.54 -8.70
CA ILE A 110 12.73 -2.74 -7.95
C ILE A 110 13.70 -3.46 -8.86
N GLU A 111 14.74 -2.77 -9.32
CA GLU A 111 15.86 -3.42 -9.99
C GLU A 111 16.76 -4.07 -8.94
N ARG A 112 17.11 -5.34 -9.12
CA ARG A 112 17.91 -6.07 -8.14
C ARG A 112 19.11 -6.80 -8.73
N LYS A 113 20.09 -7.08 -7.86
CA LYS A 113 21.16 -8.05 -8.09
C LYS A 113 21.30 -8.94 -6.86
N GLY A 114 20.80 -10.17 -6.93
CA GLY A 114 20.59 -10.97 -5.72
C GLY A 114 19.54 -10.29 -4.84
N ASP A 115 19.90 -9.98 -3.60
CA ASP A 115 19.04 -9.29 -2.63
C ASP A 115 19.33 -7.78 -2.56
N ASP A 116 20.37 -7.31 -3.26
CA ASP A 116 20.71 -5.88 -3.34
C ASP A 116 19.75 -5.15 -4.27
N VAL A 117 19.19 -4.04 -3.79
CA VAL A 117 18.44 -3.12 -4.64
C VAL A 117 19.39 -2.16 -5.34
N ILE A 118 19.34 -2.17 -6.67
CA ILE A 118 20.15 -1.31 -7.54
C ILE A 118 19.43 0.00 -7.80
N SER A 119 18.12 -0.05 -8.08
CA SER A 119 17.31 1.14 -8.29
C SER A 119 15.83 0.89 -8.01
N PHE A 120 15.14 1.93 -7.56
CA PHE A 120 13.68 2.00 -7.54
C PHE A 120 13.19 2.87 -8.70
N ARG A 121 12.05 2.48 -9.28
CA ARG A 121 11.39 3.16 -10.39
C ARG A 121 9.89 3.18 -10.14
N GLU A 122 9.37 4.29 -9.63
CA GLU A 122 7.92 4.43 -9.40
C GLU A 122 7.17 4.67 -10.71
N LYS A 123 6.13 3.85 -10.98
CA LYS A 123 5.13 4.04 -12.04
C LYS A 123 5.71 4.37 -13.42
N PRO A 124 6.47 3.42 -14.03
CA PRO A 124 7.04 3.61 -15.35
C PRO A 124 5.95 3.70 -16.44
N ASN A 125 6.30 4.27 -17.59
CA ASN A 125 5.44 4.18 -18.77
C ASN A 125 5.42 2.73 -19.32
N GLN A 126 4.46 2.45 -20.21
CA GLN A 126 4.22 1.13 -20.78
C GLN A 126 5.46 0.51 -21.45
N VAL A 127 6.28 1.32 -22.12
CA VAL A 127 7.50 0.86 -22.81
C VAL A 127 8.52 0.40 -21.78
N SER A 128 8.79 1.24 -20.79
CA SER A 128 9.73 0.92 -19.72
C SER A 128 9.28 -0.29 -18.89
N ALA A 129 7.98 -0.43 -18.59
CA ALA A 129 7.45 -1.61 -17.90
C ALA A 129 7.71 -2.91 -18.69
N ARG A 130 7.55 -2.90 -20.03
CA ARG A 130 7.88 -4.05 -20.89
C ARG A 130 9.37 -4.37 -20.86
N ASP A 131 10.21 -3.34 -20.94
CA ASP A 131 11.67 -3.51 -20.90
C ASP A 131 12.12 -4.10 -19.56
N TYR A 132 11.53 -3.68 -18.44
CA TYR A 132 11.86 -4.19 -17.11
C TYR A 132 11.55 -5.69 -16.97
N ILE A 133 10.40 -6.13 -17.49
CA ILE A 133 10.04 -7.55 -17.51
C ILE A 133 10.99 -8.33 -18.41
N ALA A 134 11.31 -7.81 -19.60
CA ALA A 134 12.21 -8.46 -20.53
C ALA A 134 13.62 -8.66 -19.96
N LYS A 135 14.10 -7.75 -19.10
CA LYS A 135 15.40 -7.88 -18.42
C LYS A 135 15.41 -8.96 -17.33
N GLY A 136 14.25 -9.32 -16.75
CA GLY A 136 14.12 -10.39 -15.76
C GLY A 136 14.75 -10.12 -14.38
N ASN A 137 15.37 -8.95 -14.19
CA ASN A 137 16.00 -8.54 -12.92
C ASN A 137 15.18 -7.48 -12.16
N PHE A 138 13.92 -7.28 -12.53
CA PHE A 138 13.00 -6.37 -11.87
C PHE A 138 11.90 -7.11 -11.12
N LEU A 139 11.50 -6.57 -9.97
CA LEU A 139 10.34 -6.99 -9.19
C LEU A 139 9.36 -5.83 -9.03
N TRP A 140 8.08 -6.09 -8.83
CA TRP A 140 7.13 -5.06 -8.39
C TRP A 140 7.35 -4.74 -6.92
N ASN A 141 7.34 -3.46 -6.56
CA ASN A 141 7.33 -3.00 -5.18
C ASN A 141 5.94 -3.26 -4.58
N SER A 142 5.86 -4.12 -3.58
CA SER A 142 4.59 -4.44 -2.92
C SER A 142 4.11 -3.37 -1.93
N GLY A 143 4.89 -2.30 -1.69
CA GLY A 143 4.58 -1.28 -0.69
C GLY A 143 4.71 -1.76 0.76
N MET A 144 5.12 -3.01 0.99
CA MET A 144 5.46 -3.53 2.30
C MET A 144 6.93 -3.29 2.63
N PHE A 145 7.22 -3.04 3.91
CA PHE A 145 8.58 -2.79 4.38
C PHE A 145 8.86 -3.48 5.72
N CYS A 146 10.13 -3.79 5.98
CA CYS A 146 10.59 -4.31 7.27
C CYS A 146 11.94 -3.72 7.65
N PHE A 147 12.05 -3.13 8.84
CA PHE A 147 13.25 -2.44 9.29
C PHE A 147 13.24 -2.22 10.81
N LYS A 148 14.41 -1.91 11.39
CA LYS A 148 14.45 -1.35 12.75
C LYS A 148 13.93 0.09 12.76
N ALA A 149 13.15 0.45 13.79
CA ALA A 149 12.59 1.80 13.92
C ALA A 149 13.67 2.89 13.88
N GLY A 150 14.76 2.72 14.62
CA GLY A 150 15.88 3.66 14.66
C GLY A 150 16.58 3.83 13.31
N VAL A 151 16.81 2.73 12.59
CA VAL A 151 17.45 2.75 11.26
C VAL A 151 16.64 3.57 10.27
N LEU A 152 15.32 3.36 10.23
CA LEU A 152 14.45 4.15 9.37
C LEU A 152 14.49 5.64 9.76
N LEU A 153 14.35 5.94 11.05
CA LEU A 153 14.32 7.33 11.52
C LEU A 153 15.63 8.07 11.20
N ASP A 154 16.77 7.40 11.30
CA ASP A 154 18.07 7.95 10.89
C ASP A 154 18.14 8.26 9.39
N GLU A 155 17.68 7.34 8.54
CA GLU A 155 17.64 7.56 7.08
C GLU A 155 16.65 8.68 6.72
N LEU A 156 15.47 8.72 7.35
CA LEU A 156 14.49 9.79 7.15
C LEU A 156 15.06 11.15 7.55
N LYS A 157 15.74 11.22 8.70
CA LYS A 157 16.42 12.45 9.16
C LYS A 157 17.52 12.90 8.21
N ALA A 158 18.29 11.96 7.64
CA ALA A 158 19.36 12.27 6.71
C ALA A 158 18.85 12.79 5.36
N PHE A 159 17.75 12.22 4.85
CA PHE A 159 17.25 12.51 3.51
C PHE A 159 16.18 13.60 3.48
N VAL A 160 15.29 13.62 4.45
CA VAL A 160 14.16 14.56 4.55
C VAL A 160 14.05 15.08 5.99
N PRO A 161 15.04 15.85 6.47
CA PRO A 161 15.11 16.29 7.88
C PRO A 161 13.88 17.05 8.35
N GLU A 162 13.20 17.76 7.45
CA GLU A 162 11.98 18.50 7.76
C GLU A 162 10.82 17.57 8.13
N VAL A 163 10.60 16.49 7.37
CA VAL A 163 9.58 15.48 7.70
C VAL A 163 9.89 14.85 9.05
N TYR A 164 11.14 14.44 9.28
CA TYR A 164 11.56 13.90 10.58
C TYR A 164 11.26 14.87 11.73
N ALA A 165 11.71 16.14 11.62
CA ALA A 165 11.60 17.11 12.69
C ALA A 165 10.14 17.50 12.97
N LYS A 166 9.34 17.75 11.93
CA LYS A 166 7.93 18.11 12.06
C LYS A 166 7.10 16.94 12.58
N SER A 167 7.29 15.72 12.05
CA SER A 167 6.63 14.52 12.58
C SER A 167 7.02 14.25 14.03
N LYS A 168 8.27 14.49 14.44
CA LYS A 168 8.69 14.35 15.84
C LYS A 168 7.97 15.35 16.75
N LEU A 169 7.86 16.62 16.33
CA LEU A 169 7.12 17.64 17.09
C LEU A 169 5.65 17.25 17.27
N VAL A 170 5.00 16.76 16.21
CA VAL A 170 3.60 16.31 16.25
C VAL A 170 3.46 15.11 17.17
N TRP A 171 4.38 14.15 17.07
CA TRP A 171 4.39 12.98 17.95
C TRP A 171 4.59 13.37 19.41
N ASP A 172 5.53 14.25 19.74
CA ASP A 172 5.79 14.64 21.13
C ASP A 172 4.63 15.43 21.76
N ALA A 173 3.80 16.09 20.95
CA ALA A 173 2.60 16.81 21.37
C ALA A 173 1.31 15.95 21.34
N ASN A 174 1.39 14.69 20.93
CA ASN A 174 0.21 13.84 20.77
C ASN A 174 -0.51 13.59 22.11
N THR A 175 -1.83 13.37 22.03
CA THR A 175 -2.62 12.91 23.19
C THR A 175 -3.18 11.52 22.91
N ASN A 176 -2.63 10.49 23.55
CA ASN A 176 -3.06 9.09 23.40
C ASN A 176 -3.13 8.64 21.92
N GLY A 177 -2.13 8.97 21.12
CA GLY A 177 -2.05 8.63 19.70
C GLY A 177 -2.83 9.58 18.77
N ASN A 178 -3.60 10.53 19.29
CA ASN A 178 -4.28 11.54 18.47
C ASN A 178 -3.29 12.68 18.15
N LEU A 179 -3.05 12.90 16.86
CA LEU A 179 -2.09 13.87 16.37
C LEU A 179 -2.74 15.26 16.20
N ASP A 180 -2.02 16.32 16.57
CA ASP A 180 -2.51 17.69 16.46
C ASP A 180 -2.61 18.15 14.99
N LEU A 181 -3.74 18.75 14.61
CA LEU A 181 -4.00 19.17 13.23
C LEU A 181 -3.05 20.27 12.77
N ASN A 182 -2.87 21.33 13.57
CA ASN A 182 -2.09 22.50 13.16
C ASN A 182 -0.62 22.13 12.96
N LEU A 183 -0.06 21.32 13.87
CA LEU A 183 1.30 20.80 13.74
C LEU A 183 1.41 19.83 12.55
N SER A 184 0.38 19.02 12.30
CA SER A 184 0.39 18.05 11.19
C SER A 184 0.35 18.70 9.81
N LEU A 185 -0.32 19.86 9.68
CA LEU A 185 -0.38 20.63 8.43
C LEU A 185 1.01 21.10 7.95
N ASP A 186 1.96 21.28 8.87
CA ASP A 186 3.34 21.69 8.60
C ASP A 186 4.22 20.55 8.05
N ILE A 187 3.79 19.29 8.14
CA ILE A 187 4.58 18.16 7.66
C ILE A 187 4.52 18.13 6.12
N PRO A 188 5.68 18.10 5.42
CA PRO A 188 5.70 17.88 3.98
C PRO A 188 5.02 16.55 3.60
N SER A 189 4.09 16.59 2.65
CA SER A 189 3.39 15.39 2.18
C SER A 189 4.23 14.65 1.14
N ILE A 190 4.86 13.54 1.53
CA ILE A 190 5.76 12.75 0.68
C ILE A 190 5.65 11.25 1.03
N SER A 191 5.72 10.38 0.02
CA SER A 191 5.73 8.93 0.27
C SER A 191 7.09 8.48 0.79
N ILE A 192 7.10 7.36 1.51
CA ILE A 192 8.33 6.75 1.99
C ILE A 192 9.25 6.31 0.85
N ASP A 193 8.68 5.94 -0.29
CA ASP A 193 9.41 5.53 -1.48
C ASP A 193 10.34 6.66 -1.96
N TYR A 194 9.79 7.87 -2.13
CA TYR A 194 10.59 9.05 -2.50
C TYR A 194 11.46 9.57 -1.37
N ALA A 195 10.96 9.54 -0.12
CA ALA A 195 11.67 10.09 1.01
C ALA A 195 12.94 9.30 1.35
N VAL A 196 12.87 7.97 1.29
CA VAL A 196 13.92 7.06 1.76
C VAL A 196 14.29 6.00 0.71
N MET A 197 13.32 5.31 0.10
CA MET A 197 13.63 4.10 -0.69
C MET A 197 14.40 4.38 -1.98
N GLU A 198 14.15 5.50 -2.66
CA GLU A 198 14.92 5.84 -3.86
C GLU A 198 16.36 6.30 -3.55
N ARG A 199 16.66 6.59 -2.28
CA ARG A 199 17.88 7.31 -1.87
C ARG A 199 18.80 6.49 -0.96
N SER A 200 18.23 5.58 -0.16
CA SER A 200 18.98 4.78 0.80
C SER A 200 19.84 3.73 0.11
N LYS A 201 21.05 3.55 0.64
CA LYS A 201 21.97 2.47 0.26
C LYS A 201 21.82 1.22 1.14
N LYS A 202 20.91 1.25 2.12
CA LYS A 202 20.69 0.15 3.08
C LYS A 202 19.54 -0.76 2.66
N ILE A 203 19.12 -0.70 1.39
CA ILE A 203 17.91 -1.40 0.96
C ILE A 203 18.23 -2.80 0.48
N LYS A 204 17.45 -3.76 0.98
CA LYS A 204 17.43 -5.14 0.51
C LYS A 204 16.03 -5.50 0.02
N VAL A 205 15.94 -6.43 -0.91
CA VAL A 205 14.66 -6.99 -1.36
C VAL A 205 14.57 -8.46 -0.96
N VAL A 206 13.41 -8.85 -0.45
CA VAL A 206 12.99 -10.26 -0.38
C VAL A 206 12.12 -10.54 -1.60
N SER A 207 12.53 -11.51 -2.43
CA SER A 207 11.74 -11.95 -3.57
C SER A 207 10.57 -12.80 -3.07
N ALA A 208 9.40 -12.20 -2.99
CA ALA A 208 8.21 -12.84 -2.44
C ALA A 208 7.55 -13.76 -3.47
N SER A 209 7.18 -14.95 -3.03
CA SER A 209 6.46 -15.97 -3.82
C SER A 209 4.99 -16.11 -3.42
N PHE A 210 4.51 -15.30 -2.48
CA PHE A 210 3.10 -15.25 -2.11
C PHE A 210 2.28 -14.52 -3.18
N SER A 211 0.99 -14.84 -3.30
CA SER A 211 0.08 -14.10 -4.17
C SER A 211 -0.19 -12.74 -3.57
N TRP A 212 -0.16 -11.69 -4.38
CA TRP A 212 -0.32 -10.31 -3.93
C TRP A 212 -1.09 -9.49 -4.97
N SER A 213 -1.97 -8.61 -4.49
CA SER A 213 -2.62 -7.56 -5.26
C SER A 213 -2.86 -6.35 -4.36
N ASP A 214 -2.56 -5.16 -4.86
CA ASP A 214 -2.83 -3.89 -4.17
C ASP A 214 -4.28 -3.40 -4.35
N LEU A 215 -5.08 -4.09 -5.16
CA LEU A 215 -6.42 -3.67 -5.57
C LEU A 215 -6.48 -2.22 -6.09
N GLY A 216 -5.37 -1.68 -6.63
CA GLY A 216 -5.25 -0.29 -7.02
C GLY A 216 -6.03 0.11 -8.28
N SER A 217 -6.67 -0.84 -8.96
CA SER A 217 -7.45 -0.62 -10.19
C SER A 217 -8.66 -1.54 -10.27
N PHE A 218 -9.67 -1.15 -11.06
CA PHE A 218 -10.82 -2.02 -11.34
C PHE A 218 -10.45 -3.31 -12.07
N GLU A 219 -9.35 -3.31 -12.82
CA GLU A 219 -8.78 -4.52 -13.41
C GLU A 219 -8.25 -5.46 -12.31
N SER A 220 -7.58 -4.93 -11.29
CA SER A 220 -7.12 -5.71 -10.14
C SER A 220 -8.30 -6.30 -9.35
N VAL A 221 -9.39 -5.53 -9.20
CA VAL A 221 -10.64 -6.02 -8.59
C VAL A 221 -11.28 -7.11 -9.44
N TYR A 222 -11.37 -6.92 -10.76
CA TYR A 222 -11.86 -7.93 -11.70
C TYR A 222 -11.06 -9.23 -11.59
N ASP A 223 -9.73 -9.16 -11.66
CA ASP A 223 -8.84 -10.32 -11.62
C ASP A 223 -9.01 -11.09 -10.29
N TYR A 224 -9.14 -10.37 -9.18
CA TYR A 224 -9.43 -10.97 -7.88
C TYR A 224 -10.81 -11.63 -7.84
N LEU A 225 -11.86 -10.94 -8.30
CA LEU A 225 -13.22 -11.48 -8.31
C LEU A 225 -13.32 -12.75 -9.16
N VAL A 226 -12.66 -12.80 -10.32
CA VAL A 226 -12.54 -14.02 -11.13
C VAL A 226 -11.89 -15.15 -10.32
N SER A 227 -10.80 -14.85 -9.59
CA SER A 227 -10.08 -15.88 -8.81
C SER A 227 -10.92 -16.51 -7.70
N ILE A 228 -11.93 -15.81 -7.20
CA ILE A 228 -12.86 -16.32 -6.17
C ILE A 228 -14.20 -16.81 -6.74
N GLY A 229 -14.30 -16.94 -8.08
CA GLY A 229 -15.45 -17.51 -8.75
C GLY A 229 -16.61 -16.54 -9.02
N HIS A 230 -16.35 -15.23 -9.03
CA HIS A 230 -17.36 -14.24 -9.43
C HIS A 230 -17.75 -14.44 -10.90
N PRO A 231 -19.05 -14.38 -11.27
CA PRO A 231 -19.50 -14.61 -12.64
C PRO A 231 -18.92 -13.60 -13.65
N VAL A 232 -18.49 -14.13 -14.79
CA VAL A 232 -18.07 -13.37 -15.97
C VAL A 232 -18.72 -14.01 -17.20
N ASP A 233 -19.21 -13.20 -18.13
CA ASP A 233 -19.81 -13.72 -19.37
C ASP A 233 -18.75 -14.25 -20.35
N GLU A 234 -19.20 -14.85 -21.46
CA GLU A 234 -18.32 -15.40 -22.51
C GLU A 234 -17.42 -14.37 -23.20
N ASN A 235 -17.71 -13.07 -23.04
CA ASN A 235 -17.00 -11.95 -23.64
C ASN A 235 -16.13 -11.20 -22.62
N GLY A 236 -15.95 -11.75 -21.42
CA GLY A 236 -15.11 -11.16 -20.39
C GLY A 236 -15.78 -10.01 -19.62
N ASN A 237 -17.09 -9.80 -19.75
CA ASN A 237 -17.79 -8.73 -19.06
C ASN A 237 -18.20 -9.14 -17.64
N MET A 238 -18.18 -8.18 -16.71
CA MET A 238 -18.48 -8.40 -15.30
C MET A 238 -19.40 -7.31 -14.76
N VAL A 239 -20.40 -7.72 -13.98
CA VAL A 239 -21.23 -6.83 -13.16
C VAL A 239 -20.84 -6.96 -11.69
N ILE A 240 -20.75 -5.84 -10.98
CA ILE A 240 -20.35 -5.74 -9.58
C ILE A 240 -21.37 -4.89 -8.82
N GLY A 241 -21.79 -5.37 -7.65
CA GLY A 241 -22.56 -4.57 -6.68
C GLY A 241 -24.08 -4.55 -6.86
N THR A 242 -24.64 -5.31 -7.81
CA THR A 242 -26.09 -5.40 -8.02
C THR A 242 -26.55 -6.81 -8.36
N ASP A 243 -27.72 -7.19 -7.86
CA ASP A 243 -28.44 -8.41 -8.24
C ASP A 243 -29.42 -8.18 -9.41
N THR A 244 -29.49 -6.95 -9.92
CA THR A 244 -30.31 -6.63 -11.09
C THR A 244 -29.71 -7.28 -12.32
N TYR A 245 -30.54 -8.03 -13.06
CA TYR A 245 -30.12 -8.69 -14.28
C TYR A 245 -29.49 -7.69 -15.25
N THR A 246 -28.24 -7.96 -15.61
CA THR A 246 -27.43 -7.13 -16.52
C THR A 246 -26.95 -8.01 -17.66
N ALA A 247 -27.13 -7.55 -18.89
CA ALA A 247 -26.64 -8.22 -20.09
C ALA A 247 -25.79 -7.25 -20.92
N PHE A 248 -24.68 -7.77 -21.45
CA PHE A 248 -23.74 -7.03 -22.28
C PHE A 248 -23.92 -7.46 -23.74
N ILE A 249 -24.37 -6.55 -24.61
CA ILE A 249 -24.58 -6.83 -26.04
C ILE A 249 -23.67 -5.92 -26.85
N GLY A 250 -22.78 -6.52 -27.65
CA GLY A 250 -21.85 -5.78 -28.53
C GLY A 250 -20.63 -5.20 -27.82
N VAL A 251 -20.38 -5.56 -26.56
CA VAL A 251 -19.21 -5.12 -25.78
C VAL A 251 -18.46 -6.32 -25.19
N LYS A 252 -17.16 -6.14 -24.98
CA LYS A 252 -16.23 -7.14 -24.45
C LYS A 252 -15.35 -6.51 -23.37
N ASP A 253 -14.84 -7.33 -22.46
CA ASP A 253 -13.94 -6.93 -21.38
C ASP A 253 -14.43 -5.69 -20.63
N THR A 254 -15.74 -5.59 -20.41
CA THR A 254 -16.40 -4.44 -19.80
C THR A 254 -16.80 -4.73 -18.36
N ILE A 255 -16.47 -3.81 -17.47
CA ILE A 255 -16.83 -3.85 -16.06
C ILE A 255 -17.99 -2.87 -15.86
N PHE A 256 -19.09 -3.34 -15.28
CA PHE A 256 -20.17 -2.51 -14.77
C PHE A 256 -20.20 -2.59 -13.25
N VAL A 257 -20.03 -1.46 -12.60
CA VAL A 257 -20.13 -1.33 -11.14
C VAL A 257 -21.33 -0.48 -10.79
N TYR A 258 -22.21 -1.05 -9.98
CA TYR A 258 -23.36 -0.38 -9.42
C TYR A 258 -23.12 -0.05 -7.95
N THR A 259 -23.47 1.18 -7.57
CA THR A 259 -23.73 1.57 -6.19
C THR A 259 -25.12 2.24 -6.14
N PRO A 260 -25.73 2.43 -4.96
CA PRO A 260 -27.01 3.13 -4.85
C PRO A 260 -27.02 4.55 -5.43
N THR A 261 -25.85 5.18 -5.55
CA THR A 261 -25.69 6.58 -5.97
C THR A 261 -25.07 6.73 -7.36
N ALA A 262 -24.40 5.70 -7.89
CA ALA A 262 -23.65 5.81 -9.13
C ALA A 262 -23.57 4.50 -9.92
N ASN A 263 -23.39 4.66 -11.23
CA ASN A 263 -23.07 3.59 -12.16
C ASN A 263 -21.73 3.92 -12.83
N LEU A 264 -20.79 2.98 -12.80
CA LEU A 264 -19.53 3.07 -13.50
C LEU A 264 -19.46 1.96 -14.54
N ILE A 265 -19.28 2.32 -15.81
CA ILE A 265 -19.09 1.37 -16.91
C ILE A 265 -17.77 1.72 -17.56
N LEU A 266 -16.87 0.74 -17.62
CA LEU A 266 -15.55 0.93 -18.20
C LEU A 266 -15.07 -0.34 -18.90
N LYS A 267 -14.18 -0.17 -19.88
CA LYS A 267 -13.37 -1.30 -20.32
C LYS A 267 -12.30 -1.61 -19.28
N LYS A 268 -11.98 -2.90 -19.14
CA LYS A 268 -10.92 -3.40 -18.26
C LYS A 268 -9.59 -2.69 -18.50
N GLU A 269 -9.20 -2.48 -19.76
CA GLU A 269 -7.95 -1.79 -20.15
C GLU A 269 -7.89 -0.31 -19.71
N CYS A 270 -9.05 0.33 -19.45
CA CYS A 270 -9.15 1.73 -19.02
C CYS A 270 -9.24 1.87 -17.49
N SER A 271 -8.96 0.81 -16.72
CA SER A 271 -9.17 0.81 -15.27
C SER A 271 -8.38 1.88 -14.50
N GLN A 272 -7.21 2.27 -15.01
CA GLN A 272 -6.40 3.34 -14.41
C GLN A 272 -7.01 4.73 -14.60
N ASP A 273 -7.85 4.93 -15.61
CA ASP A 273 -8.44 6.24 -15.93
C ASP A 273 -9.51 6.68 -14.92
N VAL A 274 -10.00 5.76 -14.08
CA VAL A 274 -11.00 6.07 -13.04
C VAL A 274 -10.48 7.10 -12.05
N LYS A 275 -9.16 7.14 -11.79
CA LYS A 275 -8.55 8.18 -10.97
C LYS A 275 -8.78 9.58 -11.54
N SER A 276 -8.71 9.72 -12.87
CA SER A 276 -8.99 11.00 -13.53
C SER A 276 -10.46 11.41 -13.42
N LEU A 277 -11.37 10.43 -13.39
CA LEU A 277 -12.80 10.67 -13.15
C LEU A 277 -13.03 11.16 -11.72
N TYR A 278 -12.42 10.51 -10.72
CA TYR A 278 -12.49 10.95 -9.33
C TYR A 278 -12.03 12.40 -9.17
N SER A 279 -10.85 12.76 -9.71
CA SER A 279 -10.34 14.14 -9.66
C SER A 279 -11.30 15.15 -10.31
N LYS A 280 -11.99 14.78 -11.39
CA LYS A 280 -13.02 15.64 -12.01
C LYS A 280 -14.25 15.84 -11.12
N LEU A 281 -14.66 14.81 -10.37
CA LEU A 281 -15.76 14.91 -9.42
C LEU A 281 -15.39 15.76 -8.21
N GLU A 282 -14.14 15.65 -7.75
CA GLU A 282 -13.58 16.44 -6.64
C GLU A 282 -13.55 17.93 -6.98
N ILE A 283 -13.04 18.29 -8.17
CA ILE A 283 -13.04 19.68 -8.66
C ILE A 283 -14.46 20.27 -8.72
N LYS A 284 -15.47 19.42 -8.95
CA LYS A 284 -16.87 19.83 -9.02
C LYS A 284 -17.59 19.81 -7.67
N ASN A 285 -16.91 19.43 -6.57
CA ASN A 285 -17.53 19.18 -5.26
C ASN A 285 -18.78 18.30 -5.41
N SER A 286 -18.65 17.20 -6.16
CA SER A 286 -19.78 16.33 -6.45
C SER A 286 -20.28 15.65 -5.17
N PRO A 287 -21.60 15.59 -4.93
CA PRO A 287 -22.17 14.86 -3.78
C PRO A 287 -21.99 13.33 -3.88
N LEU A 288 -21.35 12.84 -4.95
CA LEU A 288 -20.98 11.43 -5.11
C LEU A 288 -19.70 11.07 -4.34
N LEU A 289 -18.98 12.06 -3.81
CA LEU A 289 -17.75 11.86 -3.03
C LEU A 289 -17.95 11.99 -1.52
N ASP A 290 -19.15 12.40 -1.10
CA ASP A 290 -19.59 12.48 0.30
C ASP A 290 -20.05 11.10 0.81
#